data_AF-A0AAJ6HEB1-F1
#
_entry.id   AF-A0AAJ6HEB1-F1
#
_cell.length_a   1.000
_cell.length_b   1.000
_cell.length_c   1.000
_cell.angle_alpha   90.00
_cell.angle_beta   90.00
_cell.angle_gamma   90.00
#
_symmetry.space_group_name_H-M   'P 1'
#
loop_
_entity.id
_entity.type
_entity.pdbx_description
1 polymer ?
#
loop_
_entity_poly.entity_id
_entity_poly.type
_entity_poly.pdbx_seq_one_letter_code
_entity_poly.pdbx_strand_id
1 'polypeptide(L)'
;MNKKHGMALAVALGLMLSGFAHAEEEEGKLELTEQQIQAAGIQLAQAQPRAISTVLTLPGEVRFDEDRTSHIVPRAAGVVEAVKVNLGQSVKKGELLAVIASQQISDQRSELAASERRVELARTTFQRERQLWQDKISAEQDYLLARQTLQEAEIALNNARQKMTALSGSAVLAGGNRYELRAPFAGVVVEKHLGVGEVVSETSNAFTLSDLSQVWVTFGVFPKDLNKVRVGKPVKVSSTEMGTEVLGTVAYVGNLLGEQTRTATVRVTVPNPDDAWRPGLFVAVQVATDTYQAKVTVPQTAIQTVEDKPSVFVRTADGFITRHLELGVSENGYVEVRKGLEAGAQVATAGSFILKSELGKGSAEHAH
;
A
#
# COMPACT_ATOMS: atom_id res chain seq x y z
N MET A 1 0.51 -66.25 45.45
CA MET A 1 1.15 -67.59 45.47
C MET A 1 1.81 -67.76 44.10
N ASN A 2 2.98 -67.21 43.81
CA ASN A 2 4.35 -67.55 44.21
C ASN A 2 4.82 -68.96 43.81
N LYS A 3 5.86 -68.97 42.95
CA LYS A 3 6.91 -70.01 42.74
C LYS A 3 6.52 -71.27 41.94
N LYS A 4 7.30 -71.84 41.01
CA LYS A 4 8.77 -71.98 40.79
C LYS A 4 9.01 -72.41 39.31
N HIS A 5 9.98 -71.85 38.59
CA HIS A 5 11.32 -72.41 38.29
C HIS A 5 11.37 -73.78 37.56
N GLY A 6 12.00 -73.80 36.39
CA GLY A 6 12.38 -75.01 35.65
C GLY A 6 13.25 -74.66 34.44
N MET A 7 14.55 -74.65 34.66
CA MET A 7 15.66 -74.37 33.75
C MET A 7 15.88 -75.53 32.77
N ALA A 8 16.08 -75.24 31.48
CA ALA A 8 16.72 -76.17 30.54
C ALA A 8 17.65 -75.38 29.59
N LEU A 9 18.94 -75.66 29.76
CA LEU A 9 20.07 -75.18 28.97
C LEU A 9 20.34 -76.23 27.87
N ALA A 10 20.40 -75.83 26.60
CA ALA A 10 21.06 -76.58 25.54
C ALA A 10 21.58 -75.63 24.46
N VAL A 11 22.74 -75.98 23.93
CA VAL A 11 23.75 -75.13 23.28
C VAL A 11 23.83 -75.43 21.78
N ALA A 12 24.24 -74.40 21.00
CA ALA A 12 24.79 -74.43 19.63
C ALA A 12 23.78 -74.75 18.49
N LEU A 13 23.90 -74.27 17.24
CA LEU A 13 24.97 -73.65 16.47
C LEU A 13 24.36 -73.02 15.20
N GLY A 14 24.91 -71.92 14.70
CA GLY A 14 25.18 -71.76 13.26
C GLY A 14 24.13 -71.10 12.34
N LEU A 15 24.54 -69.96 11.77
CA LEU A 15 24.34 -69.51 10.38
C LEU A 15 22.92 -69.53 9.77
N MET A 16 22.40 -68.35 9.44
CA MET A 16 22.62 -67.75 8.11
C MET A 16 22.05 -66.31 8.08
N LEU A 17 22.96 -65.34 7.95
CA LEU A 17 22.67 -64.08 7.29
C LEU A 17 22.63 -64.34 5.78
N SER A 18 21.53 -64.00 5.12
CA SER A 18 21.55 -63.52 3.73
C SER A 18 20.16 -63.10 3.30
N GLY A 19 20.04 -61.87 2.81
CA GLY A 19 19.00 -61.53 1.84
C GLY A 19 18.15 -60.32 2.18
N PHE A 20 18.75 -59.13 2.24
CA PHE A 20 18.12 -57.90 1.75
C PHE A 20 19.22 -56.95 1.25
N ALA A 21 19.81 -57.31 0.11
CA ALA A 21 20.46 -56.34 -0.76
C ALA A 21 19.38 -55.88 -1.75
N HIS A 22 18.81 -54.70 -1.52
CA HIS A 22 18.20 -53.93 -2.60
C HIS A 22 19.36 -53.22 -3.30
N ALA A 23 19.77 -53.76 -4.44
CA ALA A 23 20.54 -53.04 -5.42
C ALA A 23 19.57 -52.05 -6.10
N GLU A 24 19.59 -50.78 -5.65
CA GLU A 24 19.29 -49.68 -6.55
C GLU A 24 20.54 -49.47 -7.40
N GLU A 25 20.37 -49.47 -8.72
CA GLU A 25 21.42 -49.17 -9.69
C GLU A 25 22.15 -47.87 -9.31
N GLU A 26 23.50 -47.89 -9.29
CA GLU A 26 24.34 -46.69 -9.10
C GLU A 26 24.31 -45.78 -10.36
N GLU A 27 23.12 -45.47 -10.89
CA GLU A 27 22.98 -44.45 -11.93
C GLU A 27 23.32 -43.07 -11.34
N GLY A 28 24.26 -42.37 -11.98
CA GLY A 28 24.62 -41.00 -11.60
C GLY A 28 25.80 -40.82 -10.65
N LYS A 29 26.63 -41.87 -10.44
CA LYS A 29 27.89 -41.80 -9.68
C LYS A 29 29.05 -41.32 -10.56
N LEU A 30 29.79 -40.34 -10.05
CA LEU A 30 30.96 -39.74 -10.69
C LEU A 30 32.16 -39.90 -9.76
N GLU A 31 33.14 -40.70 -10.15
CA GLU A 31 34.36 -40.90 -9.36
C GLU A 31 35.35 -39.76 -9.59
N LEU A 32 35.68 -39.02 -8.53
CA LEU A 32 36.63 -37.91 -8.58
C LEU A 32 37.49 -37.89 -7.31
N THR A 33 38.80 -37.84 -7.51
CA THR A 33 39.79 -37.65 -6.44
C THR A 33 39.73 -36.24 -5.86
N GLU A 34 40.15 -36.06 -4.60
CA GLU A 34 40.16 -34.73 -3.96
C GLU A 34 40.96 -33.68 -4.74
N GLN A 35 42.06 -34.07 -5.38
CA GLN A 35 42.87 -33.19 -6.21
C GLN A 35 42.11 -32.71 -7.44
N GLN A 36 41.32 -33.58 -8.08
CA GLN A 36 40.47 -33.22 -9.22
C GLN A 36 39.33 -32.28 -8.83
N ILE A 37 38.77 -32.45 -7.62
CA ILE A 37 37.69 -31.60 -7.10
C ILE A 37 38.18 -30.20 -6.81
N GLN A 38 39.37 -30.09 -6.20
CA GLN A 38 40.02 -28.81 -5.95
C GLN A 38 40.43 -28.12 -7.25
N ALA A 39 41.02 -28.85 -8.21
CA ALA A 39 41.41 -28.32 -9.51
C ALA A 39 40.21 -27.85 -10.34
N ALA A 40 39.05 -28.50 -10.20
CA ALA A 40 37.79 -28.11 -10.82
C ALA A 40 37.09 -26.93 -10.12
N GLY A 41 37.64 -26.43 -9.01
CA GLY A 41 37.07 -25.30 -8.26
C GLY A 41 35.71 -25.61 -7.63
N ILE A 42 35.40 -26.89 -7.37
CA ILE A 42 34.11 -27.29 -6.83
C ILE A 42 34.06 -26.94 -5.34
N GLN A 43 33.12 -26.08 -4.97
CA GLN A 43 32.90 -25.72 -3.56
C GLN A 43 31.81 -26.59 -2.95
N LEU A 44 32.01 -26.99 -1.69
CA LEU A 44 31.04 -27.78 -0.94
C LEU A 44 30.29 -26.91 0.06
N ALA A 45 28.96 -27.10 0.13
CA ALA A 45 28.15 -26.56 1.22
C ALA A 45 27.46 -27.71 1.96
N GLN A 46 27.29 -27.53 3.26
CA GLN A 46 26.55 -28.50 4.06
C GLN A 46 25.05 -28.20 4.00
N ALA A 47 24.25 -29.23 3.76
CA ALA A 47 22.82 -29.15 3.85
C ALA A 47 22.42 -29.01 5.34
N GLN A 48 21.86 -27.86 5.71
CA GLN A 48 21.59 -27.55 7.12
C GLN A 48 20.17 -27.00 7.31
N PRO A 49 19.60 -27.15 8.53
CA PRO A 49 18.34 -26.50 8.86
C PRO A 49 18.46 -24.97 8.78
N ARG A 50 17.43 -24.32 8.25
CA ARG A 50 17.37 -22.85 8.15
C ARG A 50 15.93 -22.37 8.34
N ALA A 51 15.78 -21.24 9.03
CA ALA A 51 14.51 -20.54 9.08
C ALA A 51 14.21 -19.97 7.69
N ILE A 52 13.11 -20.43 7.09
CA ILE A 52 12.60 -19.91 5.82
C ILE A 52 11.28 -19.22 6.08
N SER A 53 11.14 -18.01 5.56
CA SER A 53 9.88 -17.28 5.51
C SER A 53 9.18 -17.53 4.18
N THR A 54 7.89 -17.80 4.28
CA THR A 54 7.01 -17.84 3.12
C THR A 54 6.53 -16.43 2.80
N VAL A 55 6.47 -16.14 1.50
CA VAL A 55 5.90 -14.90 0.99
C VAL A 55 4.66 -15.23 0.17
N LEU A 56 3.60 -14.48 0.43
CA LEU A 56 2.41 -14.47 -0.39
C LEU A 56 2.51 -13.27 -1.33
N THR A 57 2.65 -13.54 -2.63
CA THR A 57 2.67 -12.51 -3.67
C THR A 57 1.26 -12.34 -4.22
N LEU A 58 0.76 -11.11 -4.20
CA LEU A 58 -0.57 -10.74 -4.69
C LEU A 58 -0.46 -9.55 -5.63
N PRO A 59 -1.26 -9.52 -6.71
CA PRO A 59 -1.36 -8.34 -7.55
C PRO A 59 -2.09 -7.22 -6.79
N GLY A 60 -1.57 -6.00 -6.91
CA GLY A 60 -2.17 -4.80 -6.35
C GLY A 60 -2.12 -3.63 -7.32
N GLU A 61 -2.73 -2.54 -6.90
CA GLU A 61 -2.84 -1.28 -7.65
C GLU A 61 -2.54 -0.11 -6.73
N VAL A 62 -1.72 0.83 -7.21
CA VAL A 62 -1.48 2.11 -6.54
C VAL A 62 -2.72 3.00 -6.69
N ARG A 63 -3.19 3.57 -5.61
CA ARG A 63 -4.34 4.48 -5.55
C ARG A 63 -3.98 5.75 -4.78
N PHE A 64 -4.77 6.81 -5.01
CA PHE A 64 -4.71 7.99 -4.16
C PHE A 64 -4.98 7.59 -2.71
N ASP A 65 -4.26 8.25 -1.80
CA ASP A 65 -4.64 8.25 -0.40
C ASP A 65 -5.89 9.13 -0.26
N GLU A 66 -7.06 8.50 -0.13
CA GLU A 66 -8.35 9.22 -0.07
C GLU A 66 -8.44 10.11 1.18
N ASP A 67 -7.72 9.78 2.25
CA ASP A 67 -7.66 10.60 3.47
C ASP A 67 -6.83 11.88 3.26
N ARG A 68 -5.97 11.90 2.23
CA ARG A 68 -5.15 13.04 1.80
C ARG A 68 -5.62 13.65 0.48
N THR A 69 -6.83 13.30 0.05
CA THR A 69 -7.44 13.79 -1.19
C THR A 69 -8.69 14.60 -0.85
N SER A 70 -8.87 15.74 -1.51
CA SER A 70 -10.00 16.62 -1.29
C SER A 70 -10.61 17.07 -2.60
N HIS A 71 -11.93 16.90 -2.69
CA HIS A 71 -12.74 17.48 -3.75
C HIS A 71 -13.06 18.92 -3.38
N ILE A 72 -12.54 19.84 -4.20
CA ILE A 72 -12.79 21.25 -4.07
C ILE A 72 -14.06 21.56 -4.86
N VAL A 73 -15.07 22.07 -4.17
CA VAL A 73 -16.35 22.46 -4.74
C VAL A 73 -16.56 23.97 -4.63
N PRO A 74 -17.27 24.61 -5.58
CA PRO A 74 -17.73 26.00 -5.44
C PRO A 74 -18.62 26.17 -4.19
N ARG A 75 -18.61 27.35 -3.58
CA ARG A 75 -19.45 27.65 -2.40
C ARG A 75 -20.77 28.32 -2.73
N ALA A 76 -20.85 28.90 -3.92
CA ALA A 76 -22.02 29.58 -4.44
C ALA A 76 -22.05 29.39 -5.95
N ALA A 77 -23.25 29.23 -6.50
CA ALA A 77 -23.43 29.16 -7.94
C ALA A 77 -22.92 30.43 -8.64
N GLY A 78 -22.34 30.26 -9.83
CA GLY A 78 -21.75 31.36 -10.58
C GLY A 78 -21.12 30.94 -11.89
N VAL A 79 -20.52 31.92 -12.58
CA VAL A 79 -19.79 31.73 -13.84
C VAL A 79 -18.29 31.77 -13.56
N VAL A 80 -17.55 30.81 -14.10
CA VAL A 80 -16.10 30.74 -13.98
C VAL A 80 -15.46 31.82 -14.84
N GLU A 81 -14.82 32.80 -14.22
CA GLU A 81 -14.14 33.89 -14.96
C GLU A 81 -12.69 33.52 -15.30
N ALA A 82 -12.02 32.78 -14.42
CA ALA A 82 -10.64 32.39 -14.62
C ALA A 82 -10.32 31.07 -13.93
N VAL A 83 -9.48 30.26 -14.59
CA VAL A 83 -8.85 29.08 -14.02
C VAL A 83 -7.34 29.33 -14.04
N LYS A 84 -6.69 29.22 -12.88
CA LYS A 84 -5.29 29.61 -12.66
C LYS A 84 -4.34 28.42 -12.55
N VAL A 85 -4.88 27.20 -12.50
CA VAL A 85 -4.10 25.96 -12.35
C VAL A 85 -4.45 24.95 -13.42
N ASN A 86 -3.49 24.07 -13.72
CA ASN A 86 -3.64 22.99 -14.68
C ASN A 86 -3.61 21.62 -14.02
N LEU A 87 -4.13 20.61 -14.74
CA LEU A 87 -4.02 19.21 -14.36
C LEU A 87 -2.53 18.83 -14.21
N GLY A 88 -2.19 18.14 -13.12
CA GLY A 88 -0.83 17.75 -12.78
C GLY A 88 0.03 18.86 -12.15
N GLN A 89 -0.48 20.09 -12.02
CA GLN A 89 0.26 21.17 -11.38
C GLN A 89 0.31 20.99 -9.85
N SER A 90 1.49 21.20 -9.27
CA SER A 90 1.65 21.32 -7.82
C SER A 90 1.22 22.71 -7.35
N VAL A 91 0.45 22.76 -6.26
CA VAL A 91 -0.08 23.98 -5.67
C VAL A 91 0.24 24.05 -4.18
N LYS A 92 0.40 25.25 -3.67
CA LYS A 92 0.61 25.52 -2.24
C LYS A 92 -0.73 25.75 -1.52
N LYS A 93 -0.74 25.56 -0.20
CA LYS A 93 -1.88 25.94 0.63
C LYS A 93 -2.21 27.43 0.42
N GLY A 94 -3.48 27.71 0.14
CA GLY A 94 -4.00 29.05 -0.12
C GLY A 94 -3.78 29.55 -1.55
N GLU A 95 -3.12 28.79 -2.43
CA GLU A 95 -2.91 29.19 -3.82
C GLU A 95 -4.25 29.32 -4.58
N LEU A 96 -4.34 30.31 -5.46
CA LEU A 96 -5.54 30.60 -6.24
C LEU A 96 -5.73 29.55 -7.34
N LEU A 97 -6.86 28.84 -7.29
CA LEU A 97 -7.22 27.80 -8.26
C LEU A 97 -8.11 28.36 -9.37
N ALA A 98 -9.16 29.08 -8.97
CA ALA A 98 -10.13 29.67 -9.90
C ALA A 98 -10.79 30.93 -9.32
N VAL A 99 -11.37 31.75 -10.20
CA VAL A 99 -12.20 32.91 -9.85
C VAL A 99 -13.59 32.68 -10.41
N ILE A 100 -14.59 32.82 -9.55
CA ILE A 100 -16.00 32.62 -9.90
C ILE A 100 -16.75 33.93 -9.63
N ALA A 101 -17.50 34.39 -10.62
CA ALA A 101 -18.44 35.49 -10.49
C ALA A 101 -19.82 34.95 -10.10
N SER A 102 -20.31 35.34 -8.92
CA SER A 102 -21.57 34.87 -8.36
C SER A 102 -22.51 36.04 -8.08
N GLN A 103 -23.69 35.98 -8.69
CA GLN A 103 -24.77 36.93 -8.41
C GLN A 103 -25.23 36.84 -6.95
N GLN A 104 -25.32 35.63 -6.40
CA GLN A 104 -25.72 35.41 -5.00
C GLN A 104 -24.78 36.14 -4.03
N ILE A 105 -23.46 36.09 -4.26
CA ILE A 105 -22.49 36.83 -3.44
C ILE A 105 -22.71 38.35 -3.58
N SER A 106 -22.99 38.83 -4.80
CA SER A 106 -23.31 40.24 -5.05
C SER A 106 -24.55 40.70 -4.28
N ASP A 107 -25.62 39.90 -4.27
CA ASP A 107 -26.87 40.21 -3.61
C ASP A 107 -26.70 40.25 -2.08
N GLN A 108 -25.98 39.27 -1.52
CA GLN A 108 -25.70 39.25 -0.08
C GLN A 108 -24.79 40.41 0.36
N ARG A 109 -23.85 40.86 -0.48
CA ARG A 109 -23.03 42.04 -0.18
C ARG A 109 -23.85 43.31 -0.20
N SER A 110 -24.74 43.44 -1.17
CA SER A 110 -25.65 44.58 -1.28
C SER A 110 -26.56 44.66 -0.06
N GLU A 111 -27.10 43.53 0.42
CA GLU A 111 -27.93 43.51 1.63
C GLU A 111 -27.13 43.81 2.91
N LEU A 112 -25.89 43.33 3.00
CA LEU A 112 -25.00 43.65 4.12
C LEU A 112 -24.72 45.17 4.17
N ALA A 113 -24.35 45.77 3.04
CA ALA A 113 -24.11 47.20 2.94
C ALA A 113 -25.38 48.02 3.25
N ALA A 114 -26.55 47.59 2.75
CA ALA A 114 -27.82 48.23 3.06
C ALA A 114 -28.15 48.16 4.55
N SER A 115 -27.92 47.00 5.19
CA SER A 115 -28.14 46.79 6.63
C SER A 115 -27.22 47.67 7.49
N GLU A 116 -25.96 47.85 7.10
CA GLU A 116 -25.03 48.76 7.78
C GLU A 116 -25.54 50.21 7.74
N ARG A 117 -26.02 50.67 6.59
CA ARG A 117 -26.61 52.01 6.44
C ARG A 117 -27.91 52.18 7.23
N ARG A 118 -28.75 51.13 7.31
CA ARG A 118 -29.96 51.15 8.14
C ARG A 118 -29.63 51.29 9.63
N VAL A 119 -28.62 50.58 10.13
CA VAL A 119 -28.15 50.71 11.52
C VAL A 119 -27.59 52.11 11.78
N GLU A 120 -26.81 52.66 10.85
CA GLU A 120 -26.26 54.03 10.96
C GLU A 120 -27.38 55.08 11.10
N LEU A 121 -28.41 54.99 10.25
CA LEU A 121 -29.57 55.87 10.29
C LEU A 121 -30.37 55.69 11.59
N ALA A 122 -30.71 54.44 11.93
CA ALA A 122 -31.51 54.13 13.13
C ALA A 122 -30.79 54.56 14.42
N ARG A 123 -29.46 54.42 14.47
CA ARG A 123 -28.64 54.87 15.61
C ARG A 123 -28.69 56.38 15.78
N THR A 124 -28.57 57.12 14.68
CA THR A 124 -28.65 58.59 14.70
C THR A 124 -30.03 59.06 15.15
N THR A 125 -31.09 58.43 14.65
CA THR A 125 -32.48 58.73 15.06
C THR A 125 -32.70 58.41 16.54
N PHE A 126 -32.26 57.23 17.01
CA PHE A 126 -32.34 56.86 18.43
C PHE A 126 -31.60 57.84 19.34
N GLN A 127 -30.40 58.28 18.97
CA GLN A 127 -29.64 59.27 19.74
C GLN A 127 -30.38 60.61 19.83
N ARG A 128 -30.96 61.07 18.72
CA ARG A 128 -31.75 62.30 18.68
C ARG A 128 -33.01 62.20 19.55
N GLU A 129 -33.80 61.15 19.39
CA GLU A 129 -35.04 60.97 20.16
C GLU A 129 -34.77 60.75 21.65
N ARG A 130 -33.67 60.06 21.99
CA ARG A 130 -33.23 59.93 23.38
C ARG A 130 -32.95 61.31 24.01
N GLN A 131 -32.27 62.19 23.29
CA GLN A 131 -31.96 63.54 23.78
C GLN A 131 -33.25 64.38 23.93
N LEU A 132 -34.10 64.40 22.91
CA LEU A 132 -35.37 65.15 22.95
C LEU A 132 -36.30 64.68 24.06
N TRP A 133 -36.37 63.37 24.31
CA TRP A 133 -37.15 62.81 25.41
C TRP A 133 -36.55 63.19 26.78
N GLN A 134 -35.23 63.14 26.93
CA GLN A 134 -34.53 63.58 28.15
C GLN A 134 -34.74 65.07 28.44
N ASP A 135 -34.78 65.88 27.39
CA ASP A 135 -35.08 67.31 27.44
C ASP A 135 -36.60 67.59 27.58
N LYS A 136 -37.44 66.54 27.63
CA LYS A 136 -38.91 66.58 27.77
C LYS A 136 -39.63 67.28 26.61
N ILE A 137 -39.05 67.21 25.41
CA ILE A 137 -39.60 67.81 24.18
C ILE A 137 -40.45 66.80 23.39
N SER A 138 -40.01 65.54 23.28
CA SER A 138 -40.73 64.47 22.58
C SER A 138 -41.41 63.48 23.53
N ALA A 139 -42.36 62.70 23.00
CA ALA A 139 -43.09 61.70 23.78
C ALA A 139 -42.23 60.44 24.05
N GLU A 140 -42.45 59.76 25.18
CA GLU A 140 -41.76 58.50 25.49
C GLU A 140 -42.00 57.43 24.41
N GLN A 141 -43.17 57.44 23.78
CA GLN A 141 -43.50 56.55 22.67
C GLN A 141 -42.53 56.69 21.48
N ASP A 142 -42.11 57.93 21.15
CA ASP A 142 -41.19 58.20 20.04
C ASP A 142 -39.80 57.63 20.34
N TYR A 143 -39.33 57.82 21.58
CA TYR A 143 -38.09 57.20 22.06
C TYR A 143 -38.13 55.67 22.01
N LEU A 144 -39.22 55.05 22.49
CA LEU A 144 -39.38 53.59 22.47
C LEU A 144 -39.44 53.04 21.03
N LEU A 145 -40.12 53.74 20.12
CA LEU A 145 -40.17 53.38 18.70
C LEU A 145 -38.79 53.49 18.03
N ALA A 146 -38.04 54.55 18.31
CA ALA A 146 -36.68 54.72 17.81
C ALA A 146 -35.72 53.64 18.35
N ARG A 147 -35.88 53.25 19.62
CA ARG A 147 -35.14 52.14 20.24
C ARG A 147 -35.45 50.81 19.56
N GLN A 148 -36.73 50.52 19.32
CA GLN A 148 -37.16 49.31 18.62
C GLN A 148 -36.58 49.26 17.20
N THR A 149 -36.66 50.37 16.46
CA THR A 149 -36.14 50.46 15.08
C THR A 149 -34.64 50.20 15.02
N LEU A 150 -33.87 50.75 15.99
CA LEU A 150 -32.44 50.45 16.11
C LEU A 150 -32.19 48.96 16.36
N GLN A 151 -32.93 48.37 17.30
CA GLN A 151 -32.77 46.95 17.63
C GLN A 151 -33.10 46.03 16.45
N GLU A 152 -34.16 46.34 15.70
CA GLU A 152 -34.52 45.60 14.47
C GLU A 152 -33.42 45.72 13.40
N ALA A 153 -32.88 46.92 13.19
CA ALA A 153 -31.79 47.14 12.25
C ALA A 153 -30.52 46.38 12.65
N GLU A 154 -30.19 46.33 13.95
CA GLU A 154 -29.04 45.58 14.47
C GLU A 154 -29.21 44.07 14.29
N ILE A 155 -30.42 43.53 14.49
CA ILE A 155 -30.75 42.12 14.22
C ILE A 155 -30.58 41.82 12.72
N ALA A 156 -31.10 42.69 11.85
CA ALA A 156 -30.98 42.52 10.39
C ALA A 156 -29.51 42.53 9.95
N LEU A 157 -28.69 43.44 10.49
CA LEU A 157 -27.26 43.49 10.22
C LEU A 157 -26.54 42.22 10.67
N ASN A 158 -26.85 41.71 11.87
CA ASN A 158 -26.27 40.47 12.36
C ASN A 158 -26.63 39.27 11.45
N ASN A 159 -27.89 39.19 11.01
CA ASN A 159 -28.32 38.16 10.07
C ASN A 159 -27.59 38.27 8.72
N ALA A 160 -27.42 39.48 8.18
CA ALA A 160 -26.68 39.71 6.94
C ALA A 160 -25.20 39.30 7.07
N ARG A 161 -24.55 39.63 8.20
CA ARG A 161 -23.16 39.22 8.50
C ARG A 161 -23.00 37.71 8.60
N GLN A 162 -23.94 37.02 9.26
CA GLN A 162 -23.92 35.56 9.37
C GLN A 162 -24.06 34.90 8.00
N LYS A 163 -25.00 35.35 7.15
CA LYS A 163 -25.16 34.84 5.78
C LYS A 163 -23.90 35.05 4.94
N MET A 164 -23.28 36.23 5.02
CA MET A 164 -22.04 36.52 4.30
C MET A 164 -20.89 35.62 4.76
N THR A 165 -20.76 35.38 6.06
CA THR A 165 -19.69 34.54 6.63
C THR A 165 -19.84 33.09 6.20
N ALA A 166 -21.08 32.56 6.19
CA ALA A 166 -21.38 31.21 5.74
C ALA A 166 -20.97 30.97 4.27
N LEU A 167 -21.16 31.98 3.41
CA LEU A 167 -20.76 31.93 2.00
C LEU A 167 -19.27 32.19 1.80
N SER A 168 -18.66 33.05 2.62
CA SER A 168 -17.26 33.46 2.49
C SER A 168 -16.29 32.38 2.96
N GLY A 169 -16.54 31.69 4.08
CA GLY A 169 -15.69 30.57 4.54
C GLY A 169 -14.17 30.75 4.30
N SER A 170 -13.56 29.83 3.54
CA SER A 170 -12.16 29.92 3.08
C SER A 170 -11.98 30.63 1.72
N ALA A 171 -13.07 31.09 1.10
CA ALA A 171 -13.03 31.83 -0.15
C ALA A 171 -12.66 33.29 0.14
N VAL A 172 -11.59 33.76 -0.51
CA VAL A 172 -11.21 35.16 -0.40
C VAL A 172 -12.12 35.98 -1.29
N LEU A 173 -12.80 36.94 -0.65
CA LEU A 173 -13.72 37.87 -1.27
C LEU A 173 -12.95 38.91 -2.10
N ALA A 174 -12.72 38.63 -3.39
CA ALA A 174 -11.98 39.49 -4.31
C ALA A 174 -12.84 40.62 -4.91
N GLY A 175 -13.46 41.45 -4.07
CA GLY A 175 -14.24 42.62 -4.51
C GLY A 175 -15.46 42.29 -5.41
N GLY A 176 -16.40 43.22 -5.59
CA GLY A 176 -17.57 43.04 -6.48
C GLY A 176 -18.43 41.80 -6.26
N ASN A 177 -18.69 41.04 -7.34
CA ASN A 177 -19.43 39.78 -7.34
C ASN A 177 -18.49 38.55 -7.42
N ARG A 178 -17.18 38.75 -7.25
CA ARG A 178 -16.15 37.73 -7.44
C ARG A 178 -15.76 37.08 -6.12
N TYR A 179 -15.53 35.78 -6.18
CA TYR A 179 -14.87 35.06 -5.10
C TYR A 179 -13.81 34.09 -5.64
N GLU A 180 -12.79 33.89 -4.84
CA GLU A 180 -11.63 33.08 -5.18
C GLU A 180 -11.73 31.68 -4.58
N LEU A 181 -11.60 30.68 -5.43
CA LEU A 181 -11.45 29.28 -5.02
C LEU A 181 -9.96 29.00 -4.79
N ARG A 182 -9.59 28.63 -3.57
CA ARG A 182 -8.20 28.46 -3.14
C ARG A 182 -7.91 27.04 -2.62
N ALA A 183 -6.67 26.60 -2.76
CA ALA A 183 -6.22 25.31 -2.28
C ALA A 183 -6.28 25.21 -0.73
N PRO A 184 -6.94 24.20 -0.14
CA PRO A 184 -6.99 24.04 1.32
C PRO A 184 -5.67 23.53 1.94
N PHE A 185 -4.84 22.85 1.15
CA PHE A 185 -3.51 22.34 1.53
C PHE A 185 -2.59 22.30 0.31
N ALA A 186 -1.30 22.04 0.52
CA ALA A 186 -0.35 21.88 -0.57
C ALA A 186 -0.45 20.47 -1.17
N GLY A 187 -0.50 20.35 -2.49
CA GLY A 187 -0.68 19.07 -3.17
C GLY A 187 -0.69 19.22 -4.69
N VAL A 188 -1.13 18.20 -5.40
CA VAL A 188 -1.20 18.16 -6.86
C VAL A 188 -2.66 18.17 -7.31
N VAL A 189 -2.96 18.94 -8.37
CA VAL A 189 -4.26 18.92 -9.02
C VAL A 189 -4.38 17.63 -9.84
N VAL A 190 -5.11 16.64 -9.31
CA VAL A 190 -5.25 15.32 -9.95
C VAL A 190 -6.46 15.23 -10.88
N GLU A 191 -7.43 16.12 -10.71
CA GLU A 191 -8.54 16.30 -11.65
C GLU A 191 -8.91 17.78 -11.77
N LYS A 192 -9.39 18.16 -12.96
CA LYS A 192 -9.89 19.51 -13.26
C LYS A 192 -11.17 19.41 -14.08
N HIS A 193 -12.27 19.88 -13.52
CA HIS A 193 -13.61 19.79 -14.10
C HIS A 193 -14.26 21.16 -14.35
N LEU A 194 -13.48 22.27 -14.41
CA LEU A 194 -14.01 23.58 -14.83
C LEU A 194 -13.28 24.11 -16.06
N GLY A 195 -14.07 24.74 -16.93
CA GLY A 195 -13.64 25.65 -17.97
C GLY A 195 -13.98 27.11 -17.67
N VAL A 196 -13.25 28.05 -18.29
CA VAL A 196 -13.63 29.46 -18.28
C VAL A 196 -14.94 29.64 -19.05
N GLY A 197 -15.87 30.41 -18.51
CA GLY A 197 -17.20 30.64 -19.07
C GLY A 197 -18.25 29.61 -18.64
N GLU A 198 -17.85 28.56 -17.93
CA GLU A 198 -18.77 27.52 -17.44
C GLU A 198 -19.62 28.02 -16.26
N VAL A 199 -20.86 27.55 -16.19
CA VAL A 199 -21.74 27.77 -15.04
C VAL A 199 -21.56 26.62 -14.06
N VAL A 200 -21.27 26.94 -12.80
CA VAL A 200 -21.04 25.96 -11.73
C VAL A 200 -21.99 26.20 -10.56
N SER A 201 -22.23 25.15 -9.78
CA SER A 201 -23.05 25.19 -8.55
C SER A 201 -22.28 24.62 -7.36
N GLU A 202 -22.90 24.62 -6.17
CA GLU A 202 -22.33 24.08 -4.93
C GLU A 202 -22.10 22.56 -4.97
N THR A 203 -22.71 21.86 -5.91
CA THR A 203 -22.57 20.41 -6.12
C THR A 203 -21.57 20.06 -7.21
N SER A 204 -21.04 21.06 -7.94
CA SER A 204 -20.03 20.83 -8.97
C SER A 204 -18.71 20.45 -8.33
N ASN A 205 -18.15 19.30 -8.70
CA ASN A 205 -16.75 19.01 -8.40
C ASN A 205 -15.89 19.90 -9.29
N ALA A 206 -15.12 20.81 -8.69
CA ALA A 206 -14.31 21.76 -9.42
C ALA A 206 -12.90 21.17 -9.64
N PHE A 207 -12.18 20.91 -8.57
CA PHE A 207 -10.86 20.29 -8.63
C PHE A 207 -10.80 19.11 -7.67
N THR A 208 -9.99 18.12 -8.00
CA THR A 208 -9.57 17.12 -7.01
C THR A 208 -8.09 17.41 -6.71
N LEU A 209 -7.78 17.71 -5.46
CA LEU A 209 -6.40 17.92 -4.99
C LEU A 209 -6.00 16.73 -4.14
N SER A 210 -4.80 16.19 -4.37
CA SER A 210 -4.25 15.09 -3.60
C SER A 210 -2.82 15.40 -3.18
N ASP A 211 -2.47 15.09 -1.93
CA ASP A 211 -1.08 15.09 -1.50
C ASP A 211 -0.45 13.72 -1.84
N LEU A 212 0.39 13.73 -2.89
CA LEU A 212 1.00 12.52 -3.45
C LEU A 212 2.28 12.08 -2.74
N SER A 213 2.72 12.77 -1.67
CA SER A 213 3.89 12.36 -0.89
C SER A 213 3.74 10.97 -0.25
N GLN A 214 2.49 10.50 -0.15
CA GLN A 214 2.10 9.18 0.32
C GLN A 214 0.97 8.67 -0.58
N VAL A 215 1.03 7.40 -0.94
CA VAL A 215 -0.01 6.73 -1.73
C VAL A 215 -0.50 5.47 -1.04
N TRP A 216 -1.66 4.99 -1.45
CA TRP A 216 -2.13 3.68 -1.05
C TRP A 216 -1.78 2.65 -2.10
N VAL A 217 -1.43 1.45 -1.67
CA VAL A 217 -1.43 0.27 -2.51
C VAL A 217 -2.56 -0.62 -2.04
N THR A 218 -3.45 -0.97 -2.96
CA THR A 218 -4.62 -1.79 -2.67
C THR A 218 -4.52 -3.13 -3.37
N PHE A 219 -4.86 -4.20 -2.64
CA PHE A 219 -4.87 -5.55 -3.21
C PHE A 219 -5.94 -6.41 -2.55
N GLY A 220 -6.38 -7.44 -3.27
CA GLY A 220 -7.36 -8.41 -2.79
C GLY A 220 -6.70 -9.60 -2.12
N VAL A 221 -7.19 -10.00 -0.94
CA VAL A 221 -6.78 -11.21 -0.24
C VAL A 221 -7.93 -12.21 -0.19
N PHE A 222 -7.68 -13.46 -0.56
CA PHE A 222 -8.68 -14.53 -0.48
C PHE A 222 -8.94 -14.94 0.98
N PRO A 223 -10.16 -15.40 1.32
CA PRO A 223 -10.50 -15.79 2.70
C PRO A 223 -9.53 -16.82 3.32
N LYS A 224 -8.98 -17.73 2.51
CA LYS A 224 -8.00 -18.76 2.95
C LYS A 224 -6.67 -18.18 3.45
N ASP A 225 -6.32 -16.97 3.02
CA ASP A 225 -5.06 -16.30 3.33
C ASP A 225 -5.26 -15.07 4.23
N LEU A 226 -6.51 -14.74 4.60
CA LEU A 226 -6.85 -13.55 5.35
C LEU A 226 -6.23 -13.53 6.76
N ASN A 227 -6.08 -14.71 7.37
CA ASN A 227 -5.39 -14.86 8.66
C ASN A 227 -3.91 -14.46 8.63
N LYS A 228 -3.29 -14.45 7.46
CA LYS A 228 -1.88 -14.11 7.24
C LYS A 228 -1.65 -12.60 7.09
N VAL A 229 -2.69 -11.83 6.78
CA VAL A 229 -2.59 -10.37 6.57
C VAL A 229 -3.26 -9.64 7.73
N ARG A 230 -2.50 -8.77 8.42
CA ARG A 230 -2.99 -8.01 9.59
C ARG A 230 -2.50 -6.57 9.50
N VAL A 231 -3.28 -5.65 10.08
CA VAL A 231 -2.89 -4.25 10.23
C VAL A 231 -1.56 -4.15 10.98
N GLY A 232 -0.69 -3.25 10.53
CA GLY A 232 0.66 -3.04 11.06
C GLY A 232 1.72 -3.99 10.50
N LYS A 233 1.36 -5.02 9.72
CA LYS A 233 2.37 -5.86 9.08
C LYS A 233 3.14 -5.08 8.00
N PRO A 234 4.47 -5.25 7.92
CA PRO A 234 5.24 -4.74 6.80
C PRO A 234 4.93 -5.56 5.54
N VAL A 235 4.90 -4.87 4.40
CA VAL A 235 4.77 -5.49 3.09
C VAL A 235 5.79 -4.87 2.15
N LYS A 236 6.26 -5.68 1.21
CA LYS A 236 7.14 -5.21 0.15
C LYS A 236 6.32 -5.03 -1.11
N VAL A 237 6.33 -3.83 -1.66
CA VAL A 237 5.68 -3.49 -2.92
C VAL A 237 6.77 -3.35 -3.98
N SER A 238 6.59 -3.99 -5.13
CA SER A 238 7.51 -3.89 -6.25
C SER A 238 6.77 -3.61 -7.56
N SER A 239 7.39 -2.83 -8.43
CA SER A 239 6.95 -2.62 -9.81
C SER A 239 7.96 -3.30 -10.73
N THR A 240 7.54 -4.36 -11.41
CA THR A 240 8.39 -5.07 -12.38
C THR A 240 8.79 -4.17 -13.55
N GLU A 241 7.90 -3.25 -13.96
CA GLU A 241 8.14 -2.34 -15.07
C GLU A 241 9.18 -1.27 -14.74
N MET A 242 9.23 -0.81 -13.50
CA MET A 242 10.15 0.24 -13.05
C MET A 242 11.44 -0.33 -12.43
N GLY A 243 11.46 -1.61 -12.07
CA GLY A 243 12.57 -2.22 -11.33
C GLY A 243 12.76 -1.64 -9.93
N THR A 244 11.72 -1.01 -9.37
CA THR A 244 11.74 -0.33 -8.07
C THR A 244 10.96 -1.13 -7.03
N GLU A 245 11.39 -1.00 -5.78
CA GLU A 245 10.78 -1.65 -4.63
C GLU A 245 10.67 -0.66 -3.47
N VAL A 246 9.62 -0.78 -2.68
CA VAL A 246 9.38 0.05 -1.51
C VAL A 246 8.73 -0.76 -0.41
N LEU A 247 9.07 -0.44 0.84
CA LEU A 247 8.40 -1.01 1.99
C LEU A 247 7.19 -0.16 2.35
N GLY A 248 6.06 -0.83 2.51
CA GLY A 248 4.81 -0.25 3.00
C GLY A 248 4.33 -0.94 4.26
N THR A 249 3.32 -0.37 4.89
CA THR A 249 2.66 -0.97 6.07
C THR A 249 1.19 -1.16 5.81
N VAL A 250 0.64 -2.32 6.18
CA VAL A 250 -0.81 -2.58 6.10
C VAL A 250 -1.54 -1.61 7.04
N ALA A 251 -2.31 -0.69 6.47
CA ALA A 251 -3.09 0.29 7.22
C ALA A 251 -4.51 -0.21 7.50
N TYR A 252 -5.08 -1.01 6.58
CA TYR A 252 -6.45 -1.48 6.69
C TYR A 252 -6.64 -2.84 6.01
N VAL A 253 -7.45 -3.69 6.63
CA VAL A 253 -7.91 -4.97 6.07
C VAL A 253 -9.44 -4.95 6.11
N GLY A 254 -10.08 -5.04 4.94
CA GLY A 254 -11.52 -4.96 4.82
C GLY A 254 -12.26 -6.15 5.42
N ASN A 255 -13.34 -5.86 6.15
CA ASN A 255 -14.22 -6.88 6.72
C ASN A 255 -15.22 -7.44 5.70
N LEU A 256 -15.42 -6.73 4.59
CA LEU A 256 -16.35 -7.11 3.53
C LEU A 256 -15.57 -7.72 2.37
N LEU A 257 -16.03 -8.88 1.90
CA LEU A 257 -15.54 -9.48 0.67
C LEU A 257 -16.22 -8.80 -0.52
N GLY A 258 -15.44 -8.37 -1.51
CA GLY A 258 -16.02 -7.80 -2.74
C GLY A 258 -16.97 -8.80 -3.40
N GLU A 259 -18.17 -8.36 -3.81
CA GLU A 259 -19.21 -9.27 -4.31
C GLU A 259 -18.75 -10.09 -5.53
N GLN A 260 -17.97 -9.46 -6.42
CA GLN A 260 -17.45 -10.11 -7.62
C GLN A 260 -16.17 -10.92 -7.37
N THR A 261 -15.22 -10.37 -6.59
CA THR A 261 -13.90 -10.97 -6.42
C THR A 261 -13.85 -11.97 -5.27
N ARG A 262 -14.80 -11.89 -4.32
CA ARG A 262 -14.83 -12.62 -3.05
C ARG A 262 -13.53 -12.47 -2.24
N THR A 263 -12.86 -11.34 -2.38
CA THR A 263 -11.62 -11.01 -1.66
C THR A 263 -11.85 -9.89 -0.67
N ALA A 264 -11.14 -9.92 0.45
CA ALA A 264 -11.03 -8.77 1.35
C ALA A 264 -10.04 -7.76 0.75
N THR A 265 -10.45 -6.49 0.68
CA THR A 265 -9.57 -5.41 0.20
C THR A 265 -8.61 -5.01 1.30
N VAL A 266 -7.31 -5.06 1.04
CA VAL A 266 -6.26 -4.59 1.93
C VAL A 266 -5.70 -3.28 1.39
N ARG A 267 -5.46 -2.31 2.27
CA ARG A 267 -4.79 -1.05 1.96
C ARG A 267 -3.46 -0.97 2.68
N VAL A 268 -2.44 -0.59 1.93
CA VAL A 268 -1.07 -0.41 2.41
C VAL A 268 -0.68 1.03 2.20
N THR A 269 -0.18 1.66 3.26
CA THR A 269 0.43 2.99 3.16
C THR A 269 1.85 2.84 2.64
N VAL A 270 2.15 3.57 1.56
CA VAL A 270 3.45 3.58 0.90
C VAL A 270 3.98 5.02 0.81
N PRO A 271 5.18 5.32 1.33
CA PRO A 271 5.82 6.60 1.11
C PRO A 271 6.21 6.74 -0.37
N ASN A 272 5.99 7.93 -0.94
CA ASN A 272 6.18 8.19 -2.36
C ASN A 272 7.16 9.35 -2.60
N PRO A 273 8.46 9.17 -2.29
CA PRO A 273 9.46 10.14 -2.68
C PRO A 273 9.50 10.26 -4.21
N ASP A 274 9.71 11.48 -4.71
CA ASP A 274 9.86 11.80 -6.13
C ASP A 274 8.65 11.48 -7.03
N ASP A 275 7.46 11.26 -6.44
CA ASP A 275 6.21 10.94 -7.15
C ASP A 275 6.33 9.72 -8.09
N ALA A 276 7.21 8.76 -7.75
CA ALA A 276 7.48 7.56 -8.55
C ALA A 276 6.29 6.59 -8.60
N TRP A 277 5.57 6.46 -7.50
CA TRP A 277 4.40 5.59 -7.35
C TRP A 277 3.13 6.35 -7.76
N ARG A 278 2.87 6.36 -9.07
CA ARG A 278 1.69 7.02 -9.64
C ARG A 278 0.42 6.18 -9.45
N PRO A 279 -0.69 6.77 -8.97
CA PRO A 279 -1.99 6.11 -8.94
C PRO A 279 -2.40 5.56 -10.32
N GLY A 280 -2.96 4.34 -10.32
CA GLY A 280 -3.26 3.54 -11.52
C GLY A 280 -2.16 2.54 -11.91
N LEU A 281 -0.97 2.58 -11.28
CA LEU A 281 0.07 1.59 -11.53
C LEU A 281 -0.27 0.23 -10.91
N PHE A 282 -0.06 -0.84 -11.68
CA PHE A 282 -0.10 -2.21 -11.16
C PHE A 282 1.22 -2.57 -10.49
N VAL A 283 1.13 -3.25 -9.35
CA VAL A 283 2.29 -3.62 -8.53
C VAL A 283 2.16 -5.04 -7.99
N ALA A 284 3.28 -5.67 -7.68
CA ALA A 284 3.31 -6.91 -6.93
C ALA A 284 3.47 -6.60 -5.43
N VAL A 285 2.58 -7.15 -4.61
CA VAL A 285 2.63 -7.00 -3.16
C VAL A 285 3.05 -8.32 -2.54
N GLN A 286 4.17 -8.31 -1.84
CA GLN A 286 4.71 -9.45 -1.12
C GLN A 286 4.43 -9.27 0.38
N VAL A 287 3.61 -10.17 0.93
CA VAL A 287 3.30 -10.22 2.35
C VAL A 287 4.05 -11.40 2.98
N ALA A 288 4.86 -11.13 4.00
CA ALA A 288 5.48 -12.19 4.79
C ALA A 288 4.43 -12.93 5.62
N THR A 289 4.31 -14.24 5.40
CA THR A 289 3.25 -15.07 5.99
C THR A 289 3.73 -15.78 7.25
N ASP A 290 4.51 -16.84 7.09
CA ASP A 290 4.98 -17.72 8.17
C ASP A 290 6.47 -17.96 8.02
N THR A 291 7.19 -17.95 9.15
CA THR A 291 8.58 -18.43 9.22
C THR A 291 8.58 -19.80 9.85
N TYR A 292 9.15 -20.78 9.17
CA TYR A 292 9.32 -22.14 9.71
C TYR A 292 10.76 -22.60 9.55
N GLN A 293 11.16 -23.55 10.39
CA GLN A 293 12.47 -24.20 10.27
C GLN A 293 12.39 -25.30 9.22
N ALA A 294 12.93 -25.03 8.04
CA ALA A 294 13.15 -26.06 7.04
C ALA A 294 14.25 -27.00 7.54
N LYS A 295 13.99 -28.32 7.51
CA LYS A 295 14.93 -29.33 8.03
C LYS A 295 16.22 -29.40 7.23
N VAL A 296 16.11 -29.20 5.91
CA VAL A 296 17.21 -29.30 4.96
C VAL A 296 17.10 -28.15 3.97
N THR A 297 18.13 -27.33 3.89
CA THR A 297 18.25 -26.27 2.90
C THR A 297 19.60 -26.35 2.21
N VAL A 298 19.63 -26.00 0.93
CA VAL A 298 20.85 -25.93 0.13
C VAL A 298 20.93 -24.58 -0.57
N PRO A 299 22.14 -24.05 -0.84
CA PRO A 299 22.29 -22.87 -1.68
C PRO A 299 21.66 -23.11 -3.05
N GLN A 300 20.99 -22.10 -3.62
CA GLN A 300 20.38 -22.20 -4.95
C GLN A 300 21.42 -22.55 -6.02
N THR A 301 22.68 -22.16 -5.82
CA THR A 301 23.81 -22.49 -6.69
C THR A 301 24.14 -23.98 -6.74
N ALA A 302 23.73 -24.78 -5.73
CA ALA A 302 23.93 -26.23 -5.73
C ALA A 302 22.94 -26.99 -6.64
N ILE A 303 21.80 -26.38 -6.95
CA ILE A 303 20.72 -27.05 -7.68
C ILE A 303 21.04 -27.02 -9.17
N GLN A 304 21.01 -28.19 -9.78
CA GLN A 304 21.21 -28.40 -11.20
C GLN A 304 20.01 -29.14 -11.79
N THR A 305 19.77 -28.98 -13.08
CA THR A 305 18.76 -29.79 -13.79
C THR A 305 19.46 -30.96 -14.48
N VAL A 306 19.16 -32.18 -14.07
CA VAL A 306 19.64 -33.44 -14.68
C VAL A 306 18.41 -34.20 -15.13
N GLU A 307 18.33 -34.59 -16.40
CA GLU A 307 17.16 -35.29 -16.98
C GLU A 307 15.82 -34.60 -16.68
N ASP A 308 15.78 -33.28 -16.88
CA ASP A 308 14.63 -32.41 -16.61
C ASP A 308 14.12 -32.42 -15.15
N LYS A 309 14.89 -33.01 -14.22
CA LYS A 309 14.59 -33.03 -12.78
C LYS A 309 15.59 -32.18 -11.99
N PRO A 310 15.13 -31.38 -11.01
CA PRO A 310 16.02 -30.67 -10.11
C PRO A 310 16.81 -31.69 -9.27
N SER A 311 18.13 -31.54 -9.26
CA SER A 311 19.07 -32.50 -8.68
C SER A 311 20.25 -31.78 -8.04
N VAL A 312 20.90 -32.45 -7.09
CA VAL A 312 22.17 -32.00 -6.49
C VAL A 312 23.21 -33.10 -6.57
N PHE A 313 24.48 -32.72 -6.59
CA PHE A 313 25.59 -33.66 -6.48
C PHE A 313 26.04 -33.77 -5.03
N VAL A 314 25.81 -34.92 -4.42
CA VAL A 314 26.17 -35.21 -3.02
C VAL A 314 27.55 -35.82 -2.98
N ARG A 315 28.44 -35.31 -2.12
CA ARG A 315 29.80 -35.82 -1.93
C ARG A 315 29.76 -37.23 -1.32
N THR A 316 30.46 -38.16 -1.94
CA THR A 316 30.74 -39.51 -1.43
C THR A 316 32.23 -39.67 -1.16
N ALA A 317 32.67 -40.80 -0.60
CA ALA A 317 34.08 -41.06 -0.32
C ALA A 317 34.95 -40.97 -1.59
N ASP A 318 34.43 -41.49 -2.70
CA ASP A 318 35.19 -41.66 -3.95
C ASP A 318 34.80 -40.65 -5.04
N GLY A 319 33.91 -39.69 -4.75
CA GLY A 319 33.42 -38.78 -5.78
C GLY A 319 32.12 -38.06 -5.43
N PHE A 320 31.16 -38.09 -6.36
CA PHE A 320 29.83 -37.51 -6.21
C PHE A 320 28.75 -38.46 -6.69
N ILE A 321 27.56 -38.38 -6.11
CA ILE A 321 26.37 -39.05 -6.60
C ILE A 321 25.26 -38.04 -6.87
N THR A 322 24.59 -38.20 -8.00
CA THR A 322 23.45 -37.37 -8.37
C THR A 322 22.23 -37.78 -7.57
N ARG A 323 21.58 -36.82 -6.91
CA ARG A 323 20.31 -37.05 -6.21
C ARG A 323 19.25 -36.09 -6.71
N HIS A 324 18.16 -36.67 -7.22
CA HIS A 324 16.97 -35.91 -7.54
C HIS A 324 16.30 -35.39 -6.26
N LEU A 325 15.81 -34.16 -6.32
CA LEU A 325 15.23 -33.46 -5.19
C LEU A 325 13.76 -33.11 -5.43
N GLU A 326 12.97 -33.18 -4.37
CA GLU A 326 11.69 -32.44 -4.31
C GLU A 326 11.95 -31.09 -3.63
N LEU A 327 11.90 -30.00 -4.40
CA LEU A 327 12.18 -28.66 -3.90
C LEU A 327 10.95 -28.04 -3.22
N GLY A 328 11.23 -27.16 -2.25
CA GLY A 328 10.25 -26.35 -1.54
C GLY A 328 10.45 -24.86 -1.80
N VAL A 329 10.28 -24.05 -0.75
CA VAL A 329 10.36 -22.59 -0.81
C VAL A 329 11.82 -22.14 -1.02
N SER A 330 12.01 -21.12 -1.85
CA SER A 330 13.30 -20.45 -2.07
C SER A 330 13.30 -19.06 -1.41
N GLU A 331 14.28 -18.78 -0.56
CA GLU A 331 14.43 -17.50 0.13
C GLU A 331 15.92 -17.16 0.34
N ASN A 332 16.29 -15.90 0.09
CA ASN A 332 17.63 -15.36 0.34
C ASN A 332 18.79 -16.20 -0.25
N GLY A 333 18.58 -16.77 -1.44
CA GLY A 333 19.58 -17.58 -2.16
C GLY A 333 19.70 -19.03 -1.66
N TYR A 334 18.81 -19.48 -0.77
CA TYR A 334 18.70 -20.85 -0.31
C TYR A 334 17.35 -21.45 -0.69
N VAL A 335 17.32 -22.76 -0.93
CA VAL A 335 16.11 -23.50 -1.31
C VAL A 335 15.88 -24.63 -0.33
N GLU A 336 14.64 -24.78 0.15
CA GLU A 336 14.20 -25.92 0.93
C GLU A 336 14.23 -27.21 0.11
N VAL A 337 14.73 -28.29 0.70
CA VAL A 337 14.63 -29.64 0.16
C VAL A 337 13.63 -30.44 0.99
N ARG A 338 12.51 -30.84 0.36
CA ARG A 338 11.44 -31.59 1.03
C ARG A 338 11.75 -33.09 1.08
N LYS A 339 12.33 -33.63 0.01
CA LYS A 339 12.78 -35.02 -0.10
C LYS A 339 14.01 -35.13 -1.01
N GLY A 340 14.76 -36.21 -0.84
CA GLY A 340 15.92 -36.56 -1.69
C GLY A 340 17.28 -36.25 -1.07
N LEU A 341 17.33 -35.48 0.03
CA LEU A 341 18.56 -35.11 0.71
C LEU A 341 18.40 -35.17 2.23
N GLU A 342 19.41 -35.71 2.91
CA GLU A 342 19.46 -35.76 4.38
C GLU A 342 20.19 -34.54 4.96
N ALA A 343 19.84 -34.17 6.19
CA ALA A 343 20.54 -33.11 6.91
C ALA A 343 22.00 -33.51 7.16
N GLY A 344 22.91 -32.55 6.98
CA GLY A 344 24.34 -32.74 7.17
C GLY A 344 25.10 -33.20 5.93
N ALA A 345 24.42 -33.61 4.85
CA ALA A 345 25.05 -34.01 3.60
C ALA A 345 25.84 -32.85 2.97
N GLN A 346 27.00 -33.14 2.38
CA GLN A 346 27.80 -32.16 1.64
C GLN A 346 27.39 -32.16 0.17
N VAL A 347 26.98 -31.01 -0.34
CA VAL A 347 26.55 -30.82 -1.73
C VAL A 347 27.51 -29.90 -2.49
N ALA A 348 27.76 -30.20 -3.76
CA ALA A 348 28.49 -29.31 -4.65
C ALA A 348 27.69 -28.03 -4.93
N THR A 349 28.33 -26.87 -4.84
CA THR A 349 27.75 -25.54 -5.10
C THR A 349 28.41 -24.92 -6.33
N ALA A 350 29.34 -23.98 -6.16
CA ALA A 350 30.15 -23.47 -7.27
C ALA A 350 30.88 -24.64 -7.94
N GLY A 351 30.92 -24.66 -9.28
CA GLY A 351 31.55 -25.73 -10.05
C GLY A 351 30.67 -26.98 -10.29
N SER A 352 29.45 -27.06 -9.75
CA SER A 352 28.55 -28.22 -9.94
C SER A 352 28.13 -28.47 -11.40
N PHE A 353 28.26 -27.47 -12.27
CA PHE A 353 28.00 -27.63 -13.72
C PHE A 353 29.01 -28.59 -14.38
N ILE A 354 30.26 -28.62 -13.91
CA ILE A 354 31.30 -29.52 -14.44
C ILE A 354 30.88 -30.98 -14.20
N LEU A 355 30.34 -31.28 -13.01
CA LEU A 355 29.81 -32.60 -12.67
C LEU A 355 28.65 -33.00 -13.58
N LYS A 356 27.76 -32.06 -13.92
CA LYS A 356 26.70 -32.29 -14.91
C LYS A 356 27.26 -32.60 -16.30
N SER A 357 28.29 -31.88 -16.74
CA SER A 357 28.93 -32.12 -18.05
C SER A 357 29.60 -33.49 -18.12
N GLU A 358 30.25 -33.94 -17.05
CA GLU A 358 30.86 -35.28 -16.99
C GLU A 358 29.79 -36.39 -16.96
N LEU A 359 28.69 -36.18 -16.23
CA LEU A 359 27.57 -37.14 -16.23
C LEU A 359 26.93 -37.31 -17.61
N GLY A 360 26.75 -36.21 -18.35
CA GLY A 360 26.17 -36.24 -19.69
C GLY A 360 27.06 -36.89 -20.76
N LYS A 361 28.39 -36.97 -20.54
CA LYS A 361 29.31 -37.70 -21.42
C LYS A 361 29.19 -39.21 -21.23
N GLY A 362 29.12 -39.67 -19.98
CA GLY A 362 28.96 -41.10 -19.66
C GLY A 362 27.65 -41.70 -20.19
N SER A 363 26.54 -40.95 -20.15
CA SER A 363 25.27 -41.42 -20.71
C SER A 363 25.28 -41.50 -22.25
N ALA A 364 26.10 -40.71 -22.93
CA ALA A 364 26.21 -40.71 -24.39
C ALA A 364 27.04 -41.89 -24.93
N GLU A 365 28.03 -42.37 -24.17
CA GLU A 365 28.83 -43.54 -24.54
C GLU A 365 28.07 -44.87 -24.37
N HIS A 366 27.06 -44.91 -23.48
CA HIS A 366 26.20 -46.09 -23.28
C HIS A 366 25.02 -46.20 -24.26
N ALA A 367 24.76 -45.18 -25.08
CA ALA A 367 23.62 -45.13 -26.00
C ALA A 367 23.94 -45.59 -27.45
N HIS A 368 25.07 -46.29 -27.66
CA HIS A 368 25.54 -46.71 -28.98
C HIS A 368 25.45 -48.22 -29.23
#